data_AF-A0A964IT35-F1
#
_entry.id   AF-A0A964IT35-F1
#
_cell.length_a   1.000
_cell.length_b   1.000
_cell.length_c   1.000
_cell.angle_alpha   90.00
_cell.angle_beta   90.00
_cell.angle_gamma   90.00
#
_symmetry.space_group_name_H-M   'P 1'
#
loop_
_entity.id
_entity.type
_entity.pdbx_description
1 polymer ?
#
loop_
_entity_poly.entity_id
_entity_poly.type
_entity_poly.pdbx_seq_one_letter_code
_entity_poly.pdbx_strand_id
1 'polypeptide(L)'
;MAHDIRTPLTGILALAELLATSDLGQREREWANAIKNGADHLAALTALIVDAAKADASGLVLHNDPFSPRALAQVAGQVIGPH
;
A
#
# COMPACT_ATOMS: atom_id res chain seq x y z
N MET A 1 -0.87 -15.48 9.51
CA MET A 1 0.43 -15.09 8.94
C MET A 1 0.38 -13.68 8.36
N ALA A 2 -0.34 -13.42 7.27
CA ALA A 2 -0.55 -12.06 6.74
C ALA A 2 -1.12 -11.05 7.75
N HIS A 3 -2.11 -11.50 8.54
CA HIS A 3 -2.75 -10.69 9.58
C HIS A 3 -1.82 -10.33 10.73
N ASP A 4 -0.78 -11.13 10.99
CA ASP A 4 0.14 -10.94 12.11
C ASP A 4 1.17 -9.84 11.82
N ILE A 5 1.37 -9.50 10.53
CA ILE A 5 2.25 -8.42 10.08
C ILE A 5 1.50 -7.09 9.98
N ARG A 6 0.20 -7.10 9.66
CA ARG A 6 -0.61 -5.87 9.57
C ARG A 6 -0.69 -5.16 10.92
N THR A 7 -0.94 -5.87 12.02
CA THR A 7 -1.08 -5.28 13.36
C THR A 7 0.14 -4.48 13.82
N PRO A 8 1.38 -5.01 13.80
CA PRO A 8 2.55 -4.23 14.19
C PRO A 8 2.81 -3.06 13.22
N LEU A 9 2.54 -3.25 11.92
CA LEU A 9 2.74 -2.21 10.94
C LEU A 9 1.77 -1.03 11.11
N THR A 10 0.49 -1.32 11.36
CA THR A 10 -0.52 -0.30 11.69
C THR A 10 -0.11 0.47 12.95
N GLY A 11 0.50 -0.20 13.94
CA GLY A 11 1.06 0.47 15.12
C GLY A 11 2.20 1.44 14.79
N ILE A 12 3.14 1.04 13.92
CA ILE A 12 4.25 1.91 13.49
C ILE A 12 3.72 3.14 12.71
N LEU A 13 2.75 2.93 11.82
CA LEU A 13 2.10 4.01 11.06
C LEU A 13 1.40 5.02 11.98
N ALA A 14 0.62 4.53 12.95
CA ALA A 14 -0.06 5.40 13.93
C ALA A 14 0.93 6.22 14.77
N LEU A 15 2.04 5.61 15.19
CA LEU A 15 3.11 6.32 15.90
C LEU A 15 3.81 7.36 15.01
N ALA A 16 4.04 7.03 13.73
CA ALA A 16 4.63 7.96 12.77
C ALA A 16 3.70 9.16 12.50
N GLU A 17 2.39 8.95 12.42
CA GLU A 17 1.39 10.03 12.31
C GLU A 17 1.36 10.91 13.56
N LEU A 18 1.38 10.32 14.76
CA LEU A 18 1.46 11.07 16.02
C LEU A 18 2.73 11.94 16.08
N LEU A 19 3.88 11.39 15.69
CA LEU A 19 5.14 12.14 15.59
C LEU A 19 5.04 13.29 14.58
N ALA A 20 4.39 13.07 13.43
CA ALA A 20 4.20 14.11 12.41
C ALA A 20 3.35 15.29 12.91
N THR A 21 2.46 15.05 13.87
CA THR A 21 1.63 16.09 14.52
C THR A 21 2.27 16.72 15.76
N SER A 22 3.42 16.21 16.21
CA SER A 22 4.11 16.68 17.40
C SER A 22 5.04 17.85 17.11
N ASP A 23 5.31 18.67 18.13
CA ASP A 23 6.27 19.78 18.01
C ASP A 23 7.71 19.24 18.11
N LEU A 24 8.27 18.88 16.97
CA LEU A 24 9.59 18.28 16.83
C LEU A 24 10.64 19.31 16.37
N GLY A 25 11.90 19.08 16.68
CA GLY A 25 13.02 19.77 16.02
C GLY A 25 13.17 19.32 14.56
N GLN A 26 14.00 20.03 13.79
CA GLN A 26 14.21 19.73 12.37
C GLN A 26 14.73 18.30 12.13
N ARG A 27 15.72 17.86 12.92
CA ARG A 27 16.31 16.51 12.80
C ARG A 27 15.30 15.41 13.17
N GLU A 28 14.48 15.62 14.19
CA GLU A 28 13.47 14.64 14.58
C GLU A 28 12.34 14.53 13.56
N ARG A 29 11.97 15.65 12.90
CA ARG A 29 11.05 15.61 11.75
C ARG A 29 11.60 14.78 10.59
N GLU A 30 12.89 14.91 10.27
CA GLU A 30 13.53 14.10 9.22
C GLU A 30 13.48 12.60 9.56
N TRP A 31 13.74 12.24 10.82
CA TRP A 31 13.61 10.85 11.29
C TRP A 31 12.16 10.36 11.26
N ALA A 32 11.20 11.16 11.72
CA ALA A 32 9.78 10.82 11.69
C ALA A 32 9.30 10.57 10.25
N ASN A 33 9.71 11.42 9.30
CA ASN A 33 9.43 11.23 7.88
C ASN A 33 10.07 9.95 7.32
N ALA A 34 11.32 9.65 7.70
CA ALA A 34 11.98 8.41 7.29
C ALA A 34 11.26 7.16 7.81
N ILE A 35 10.80 7.19 9.08
CA ILE A 35 10.02 6.11 9.68
C ILE A 35 8.69 5.93 8.95
N LYS A 36 7.96 7.03 8.69
CA LYS A 36 6.69 7.00 7.97
C LYS A 36 6.85 6.38 6.58
N ASN A 37 7.80 6.88 5.79
CA ASN A 37 8.06 6.37 4.45
C ASN A 37 8.44 4.88 4.46
N GLY A 38 9.23 4.45 5.44
CA GLY A 38 9.58 3.04 5.62
C GLY A 38 8.38 2.17 5.97
N ALA A 39 7.50 2.64 6.85
CA ALA A 39 6.28 1.94 7.23
C ALA A 39 5.31 1.81 6.04
N ASP A 40 5.11 2.87 5.28
CA ASP A 40 4.29 2.88 4.07
C ASP A 40 4.83 1.89 3.03
N HIS A 41 6.15 1.87 2.82
CA HIS A 41 6.78 0.93 1.89
C HIS A 41 6.60 -0.53 2.33
N LEU A 42 6.79 -0.82 3.62
CA LEU A 42 6.59 -2.16 4.16
C LEU A 42 5.11 -2.58 4.09
N ALA A 43 4.17 -1.64 4.19
CA ALA A 43 2.73 -1.88 4.00
C ALA A 43 2.44 -2.36 2.59
N ALA A 44 2.97 -1.64 1.59
CA ALA A 44 2.81 -1.99 0.19
C ALA A 44 3.41 -3.37 -0.11
N LEU A 45 4.63 -3.66 0.36
CA LEU A 45 5.26 -4.97 0.18
C LEU A 45 4.46 -6.10 0.84
N THR A 46 3.96 -5.88 2.06
CA THR A 46 3.13 -6.86 2.75
C THR A 46 1.85 -7.14 1.97
N ALA A 47 1.19 -6.10 1.46
CA ALA A 47 -0.01 -6.26 0.63
C ALA A 47 0.29 -7.09 -0.63
N LEU A 48 1.38 -6.78 -1.34
CA LEU A 48 1.82 -7.51 -2.52
C LEU A 48 2.08 -9.00 -2.25
N ILE A 49 2.78 -9.32 -1.15
CA ILE A 49 3.06 -10.72 -0.77
C ILE A 49 1.77 -11.48 -0.45
N VAL A 50 0.81 -10.82 0.21
CA VAL A 50 -0.48 -11.42 0.54
C VAL A 50 -1.30 -11.69 -0.71
N ASP A 51 -1.32 -10.76 -1.65
CA ASP A 51 -2.08 -10.93 -2.90
C ASP A 51 -1.42 -11.97 -3.81
N ALA A 52 -0.09 -12.04 -3.87
CA ALA A 52 0.63 -13.12 -4.53
C ALA A 52 0.31 -14.50 -3.90
N ALA A 53 0.36 -14.60 -2.58
CA ALA A 53 0.03 -15.84 -1.87
C ALA A 53 -1.42 -16.28 -2.08
N LYS A 54 -2.37 -15.33 -2.20
CA LYS A 54 -3.76 -15.64 -2.57
C LYS A 54 -3.85 -16.15 -4.00
N ALA A 55 -3.20 -15.50 -4.96
CA ALA A 55 -3.21 -15.93 -6.35
C ALA A 55 -2.69 -17.38 -6.51
N ASP A 56 -1.66 -17.75 -5.76
CA ASP A 56 -1.12 -19.13 -5.76
C ASP A 56 -2.05 -20.13 -5.03
N ALA A 57 -2.77 -19.71 -4.00
CA ALA A 57 -3.63 -20.58 -3.20
C ALA A 57 -5.05 -20.77 -3.76
N SER A 58 -5.61 -19.77 -4.45
CA SER A 58 -6.96 -19.82 -5.03
C SER A 58 -6.97 -20.11 -6.53
N GLY A 59 -5.80 -20.08 -7.19
CA GLY A 59 -5.72 -19.99 -8.64
C GLY A 59 -6.27 -18.66 -9.17
N LEU A 60 -6.02 -18.39 -10.45
CA LEU A 60 -6.60 -17.25 -11.17
C LEU A 60 -8.11 -17.48 -11.35
N VAL A 61 -8.92 -16.78 -10.55
CA VAL A 61 -10.38 -16.78 -10.71
C VAL A 61 -10.75 -15.78 -11.81
N LEU A 62 -10.98 -16.30 -13.02
CA LEU A 62 -11.45 -15.51 -14.15
C LEU A 62 -12.93 -15.19 -13.96
N HIS A 63 -13.26 -13.91 -13.79
CA HIS A 63 -14.63 -13.43 -13.85
C HIS A 63 -15.04 -13.26 -15.32
N ASN A 64 -16.01 -14.07 -15.76
CA ASN A 64 -16.53 -14.03 -17.12
C ASN A 64 -17.80 -13.18 -17.17
N ASP A 65 -17.62 -11.87 -17.07
CA ASP A 65 -18.68 -10.87 -17.14
C ASP A 65 -18.56 -10.01 -18.40
N PRO A 66 -19.67 -9.57 -19.02
CA PRO A 66 -19.61 -8.65 -20.15
C PRO A 66 -18.92 -7.35 -19.75
N PHE A 67 -17.85 -6.98 -20.46
CA PHE A 67 -17.14 -5.72 -20.26
C PHE A 67 -16.84 -5.01 -21.58
N SER A 68 -16.57 -3.70 -21.52
CA SER A 68 -16.18 -2.90 -22.67
C SER A 68 -14.66 -2.71 -22.69
N PRO A 69 -13.93 -3.28 -23.68
CA PRO A 69 -12.49 -3.09 -23.80
C PRO A 69 -12.09 -1.62 -23.95
N ARG A 70 -12.93 -0.81 -24.62
CA ARG A 70 -12.71 0.63 -24.80
C ARG A 70 -12.74 1.38 -23.47
N ALA A 71 -13.72 1.10 -22.62
CA ALA A 71 -13.85 1.75 -21.32
C ALA A 71 -12.68 1.38 -20.41
N LEU A 72 -12.27 0.11 -20.40
CA LEU A 72 -11.11 -0.36 -19.65
C LEU A 72 -9.82 0.34 -20.10
N ALA A 73 -9.59 0.46 -21.41
CA ALA A 73 -8.42 1.13 -21.96
C ALA A 73 -8.36 2.63 -21.62
N GLN A 74 -9.50 3.31 -21.58
CA GLN A 74 -9.56 4.72 -21.15
C GLN A 74 -9.17 4.89 -19.68
N VAL A 75 -9.69 4.05 -18.79
CA VAL A 75 -9.34 4.09 -17.36
C VAL A 75 -7.86 3.80 -17.15
N ALA A 76 -7.33 2.76 -17.80
CA ALA A 76 -5.90 2.43 -17.73
C ALA A 76 -5.02 3.58 -18.25
N GLY A 77 -5.44 4.23 -19.35
CA GLY A 77 -4.75 5.38 -19.92
C GLY A 77 -4.73 6.61 -19.01
N GLN A 78 -5.73 6.81 -18.14
CA GLN A 78 -5.73 7.91 -17.17
C GLN A 78 -4.79 7.66 -15.99
N VAL A 79 -4.57 6.40 -15.62
CA VAL A 79 -3.69 6.01 -14.51
C VAL A 79 -2.22 6.00 -14.95
N ILE A 80 -1.95 5.67 -16.20
CA ILE A 80 -0.59 5.49 -16.74
C ILE A 80 -0.15 6.67 -17.63
N GLY A 81 -1.09 7.51 -18.07
CA GLY A 81 -0.81 8.67 -18.90
C GLY A 81 -0.03 9.74 -18.14
N PRO A 82 0.88 10.47 -18.83
CA PRO A 82 1.55 11.61 -18.23
C PRO A 82 0.50 12.67 -17.84
N HIS A 83 0.64 13.22 -16.63
CA HIS A 83 -0.08 14.43 -16.22
C HIS A 83 0.25 15.62 -17.13
#